data_AF-A0A7X8T180-F1
#
_entry.id   AF-A0A7X8T180-F1
#
_cell.length_a   1.000
_cell.length_b   1.000
_cell.length_c   1.000
_cell.angle_alpha   90.00
_cell.angle_beta   90.00
_cell.angle_gamma   90.00
#
_symmetry.space_group_name_H-M   'P 1'
#
loop_
_entity.id
_entity.type
_entity.pdbx_description
1 polymer ?
#
loop_
_entity_poly.entity_id
_entity_poly.type
_entity_poly.pdbx_seq_one_letter_code
_entity_poly.pdbx_strand_id
1 'polypeptide(L)' 'MMTKSVPSTAVMPLFGWPEQREVDALQARRDELAKRIAKLPRFSHKRIELEVRLRALTQQQLVLSNRISDV' A
#
# COMPACT_ATOMS: atom_id res chain seq x y z
N MET A 1 -9.77 18.02 18.65
CA MET A 1 -9.62 16.70 19.30
C MET A 1 -9.19 15.69 18.24
N MET A 2 -7.94 15.22 18.27
CA MET A 2 -7.45 14.19 17.36
C MET A 2 -7.44 12.87 18.12
N THR A 3 -8.41 12.00 17.87
CA THR A 3 -8.38 10.63 18.38
C THR A 3 -7.32 9.86 17.59
N LYS A 4 -6.10 9.79 18.12
CA LYS A 4 -5.10 8.82 17.68
C LYS A 4 -5.67 7.43 17.93
N SER A 5 -6.19 6.81 16.88
CA SER A 5 -6.50 5.38 16.90
C SER A 5 -5.18 4.64 17.07
N VAL A 6 -4.96 4.07 18.25
CA VAL A 6 -3.85 3.15 18.50
C VAL A 6 -4.19 1.87 17.74
N PRO A 7 -3.31 1.36 16.85
CA PRO A 7 -3.59 0.09 16.19
C PRO A 7 -3.60 -0.98 17.28
N SER A 8 -4.79 -1.53 17.53
CA SER A 8 -4.96 -2.73 18.33
C SER A 8 -4.00 -3.76 17.77
N THR A 9 -2.98 -4.10 18.56
CA THR A 9 -2.05 -5.18 18.25
C THR A 9 -2.83 -6.47 18.44
N ALA A 10 -3.79 -6.72 17.54
CA ALA A 10 -4.34 -8.04 17.33
C ALA A 10 -3.12 -8.91 17.13
N VAL A 11 -2.93 -9.85 18.06
CA VAL A 11 -1.80 -10.76 18.09
C VAL A 11 -1.90 -11.60 16.81
N MET A 12 -1.36 -11.08 15.72
CA MET A 12 -1.20 -11.81 14.49
C MET A 12 -0.30 -12.99 14.85
N PRO A 13 -0.71 -14.22 14.54
CA PRO A 13 0.18 -15.36 14.71
C PRO A 13 1.49 -15.02 14.01
N LEU A 14 2.63 -15.33 14.65
CA LEU A 14 3.99 -15.04 14.15
C LEU A 14 4.21 -15.50 12.69
N PHE A 15 3.36 -16.42 12.22
CA PHE A 15 3.29 -16.91 10.85
C PHE A 15 2.91 -15.88 9.78
N GLY A 16 2.25 -14.75 10.10
CA GLY A 16 1.84 -13.72 9.11
C GLY A 16 2.73 -12.47 9.06
N TRP A 17 3.80 -12.41 9.87
CA TRP A 17 4.68 -11.25 9.97
C TRP A 17 5.45 -10.91 8.68
N PRO A 18 6.00 -11.90 7.93
CA PRO A 18 6.66 -11.63 6.66
C PRO A 18 5.73 -10.98 5.62
N GLU A 19 4.51 -11.49 5.50
CA GLU A 19 3.50 -11.03 4.56
C GLU A 19 2.99 -9.64 4.97
N GLN A 20 2.76 -9.41 6.26
CA GLN A 20 2.36 -8.09 6.76
C GLN A 20 3.45 -7.04 6.49
N ARG A 21 4.72 -7.39 6.72
CA ARG A 21 5.85 -6.50 6.38
C ARG A 21 5.89 -6.19 4.89
N GLU A 22 5.56 -7.14 4.04
CA GLU A 22 5.50 -6.93 2.59
C GLU A 22 4.34 -6.00 2.20
N VAL A 23 3.17 -6.14 2.84
CA VAL A 23 2.03 -5.21 2.69
C VAL A 23 2.44 -3.80 3.10
N ASP A 24 3.15 -3.63 4.21
CA ASP A 24 3.64 -2.33 4.68
C ASP A 24 4.66 -1.72 3.70
N ALA A 25 5.56 -2.53 3.15
CA ALA A 25 6.52 -2.10 2.14
C ALA A 25 5.82 -1.65 0.84
N LEU A 26 4.78 -2.37 0.41
CA LEU A 26 3.96 -1.98 -0.73
C LEU A 26 3.20 -0.68 -0.46
N GLN A 27 2.66 -0.50 0.75
CA GLN A 27 1.99 0.74 1.14
C GLN A 27 2.94 1.93 1.06
N ALA A 28 4.15 1.81 1.61
CA ALA A 28 5.16 2.88 1.55
C ALA A 28 5.52 3.26 0.10
N ARG A 29 5.65 2.27 -0.80
CA ARG A 29 5.89 2.50 -2.23
C ARG A 29 4.72 3.21 -2.90
N ARG A 30 3.48 2.81 -2.59
CA ARG A 30 2.27 3.48 -3.12
C ARG A 30 2.21 4.94 -2.69
N ASP A 31 2.51 5.23 -1.42
CA ASP A 31 2.50 6.59 -0.89
C ASP A 31 3.56 7.48 -1.55
N GLU A 32 4.77 6.95 -1.78
CA GLU A 32 5.81 7.67 -2.51
C GLU A 32 5.36 7.97 -3.95
N LEU A 33 4.81 6.98 -4.64
CA LEU A 33 4.39 7.09 -6.02
C LEU A 33 3.22 8.07 -6.18
N ALA A 34 2.27 8.05 -5.24
CA ALA A 34 1.18 9.03 -5.16
C ALA A 34 1.69 10.46 -4.96
N LYS A 35 2.68 10.67 -4.07
CA LYS A 35 3.33 11.98 -3.88
C LYS A 35 4.01 12.46 -5.16
N ARG A 36 4.61 11.56 -5.95
CA ARG A 36 5.25 11.90 -7.23
C ARG A 36 4.22 12.25 -8.30
N ILE A 37 3.15 11.47 -8.42
CA ILE A 37 2.02 11.74 -9.32
C ILE A 37 1.40 13.11 -9.03
N ALA A 38 1.20 13.45 -7.75
CA ALA A 38 0.60 14.72 -7.34
C ALA A 38 1.40 15.95 -7.80
N LYS A 39 2.72 15.82 -7.99
CA LYS A 39 3.60 16.89 -8.48
C LYS A 39 3.60 17.04 -10.01
N LEU A 40 3.01 16.12 -10.75
CA LEU A 40 3.05 16.12 -12.21
C LEU A 40 1.83 16.79 -12.84
N PRO A 41 2.00 17.48 -13.99
CA PRO A 41 0.90 18.07 -14.75
C PRO A 41 -0.14 17.02 -15.12
N ARG A 42 -1.41 17.45 -15.09
CA ARG A 42 -2.55 16.67 -15.58
C ARG A 42 -2.28 16.28 -17.05
N PHE A 43 -2.45 14.99 -17.36
CA PHE A 43 -2.23 14.39 -18.69
C PHE A 43 -0.78 14.27 -19.19
N SER A 44 0.24 14.55 -18.36
CA SER A 44 1.61 14.22 -18.77
C SER A 44 1.79 12.70 -18.92
N HIS A 45 2.49 12.25 -19.97
CA HIS A 45 2.73 10.82 -20.22
C HIS A 45 3.35 10.13 -19.00
N LYS A 46 4.31 10.81 -18.35
CA LYS A 46 4.94 10.34 -17.11
C LYS A 46 3.93 10.16 -15.97
N ARG A 47 2.92 11.01 -15.87
CA ARG A 47 1.86 10.86 -14.87
C ARG A 47 1.02 9.62 -15.14
N ILE A 48 0.61 9.41 -16.39
CA ILE A 48 -0.18 8.23 -16.79
C ILE A 48 0.61 6.95 -16.50
N GLU A 49 1.89 6.91 -16.87
CA GLU A 49 2.78 5.79 -16.59
C GLU A 49 2.87 5.47 -15.08
N LEU A 50 3.05 6.50 -14.26
CA LEU A 50 3.08 6.35 -12.80
C LEU A 50 1.72 5.90 -12.24
N GLU A 51 0.60 6.39 -12.77
CA GLU A 51 -0.74 5.96 -12.36
C GLU A 51 -0.98 4.47 -12.68
N VAL A 52 -0.48 3.98 -13.83
CA VAL A 52 -0.51 2.54 -14.16
C VAL A 52 0.32 1.72 -13.16
N ARG A 53 1.54 2.18 -12.83
CA ARG A 53 2.38 1.53 -11.81
C ARG A 53 1.72 1.52 -10.44
N LEU A 54 1.04 2.62 -10.05
CA LEU A 54 0.30 2.70 -8.78
C LEU A 54 -0.84 1.67 -8.72
N ARG A 55 -1.56 1.47 -9.83
CA ARG A 55 -2.61 0.44 -9.92
C ARG A 55 -2.03 -0.97 -9.78
N ALA A 56 -0.91 -1.26 -10.44
CA ALA A 56 -0.24 -2.55 -10.31
C ALA A 56 0.19 -2.84 -8.86
N LEU A 57 0.79 -1.86 -8.17
CA LEU A 57 1.14 -2.01 -6.75
C LEU A 57 -0.10 -2.18 -5.86
N THR A 58 -1.20 -1.50 -6.17
CA THR A 58 -2.48 -1.64 -5.45
C THR A 58 -3.02 -3.07 -5.58
N GLN A 59 -2.99 -3.62 -6.79
CA GLN A 59 -3.41 -5.00 -7.04
C GLN A 59 -2.54 -6.00 -6.27
N GLN A 60 -1.21 -5.83 -6.29
CA GLN A 60 -0.29 -6.68 -5.52
C GLN A 60 -0.60 -6.65 -4.02
N GLN A 61 -0.83 -5.45 -3.47
CA GLN A 61 -1.17 -5.29 -2.06
C GLN A 61 -2.49 -5.98 -1.70
N LEU A 62 -3.52 -5.86 -2.55
CA LEU A 62 -4.81 -6.54 -2.34
C LEU A 62 -4.67 -8.05 -2.36
N VAL A 63 -3.92 -8.60 -3.33
CA VAL A 63 -3.68 -10.05 -3.42
C VAL A 63 -2.98 -10.58 -2.16
N LEU A 64 -1.97 -9.88 -1.66
CA LEU A 64 -1.28 -10.27 -0.43
C LEU A 64 -2.17 -10.12 0.82
N SER A 65 -2.96 -9.04 0.90
CA SER A 65 -3.84 -8.79 2.04
C SER A 65 -4.94 -9.86 2.15
N ASN A 66 -5.49 -10.32 1.01
CA ASN A 66 -6.45 -11.41 0.98
C ASN A 66 -5.82 -12.71 1.49
N ARG A 67 -4.59 -13.04 1.07
CA ARG A 67 -3.87 -14.23 1.56
C ARG A 67 -3.66 -14.22 3.06
N ILE A 68 -3.40 -13.06 3.67
CA ILE A 68 -3.26 -12.94 5.13
C ILE A 68 -4.60 -13.15 5.84
N SER A 69 -5.72 -12.75 5.20
CA SER A 69 -7.06 -12.82 5.79
C SER A 69 -7.71 -14.20 5.66
N ASP A 70 -7.30 -15.00 4.66
CA ASP A 70 -7.82 -16.34 4.39
C ASP A 70 -7.14 -17.46 5.22
N VAL A 71 -6.20 -17.11 6.11
CA VAL A 71 -5.47 -18.02 7.02
C VAL A 71 -6.00 -17.91 8.44
#